data_AF-A0A949JQY0-F1
#
_entry.id   AF-A0A949JQY0-F1
#
_cell.length_a   1.000
_cell.length_b   1.000
_cell.length_c   1.000
_cell.angle_alpha   90.00
_cell.angle_beta   90.00
_cell.angle_gamma   90.00
#
_symmetry.space_group_name_H-M   'P 1'
#
loop_
_entity.id
_entity.type
_entity.pdbx_description
1 polymer ?
#
loop_
_entity_poly.entity_id
_entity_poly.type
_entity_poly.pdbx_seq_one_letter_code
_entity_poly.pdbx_strand_id
1 'polypeptide(L)'
;QILHSVIEYDMSVVHGGSGQGAIERMKKNPEKYHPDIVSTLTDMVISREEMEVKSLRIGELAAEMIIDEDILTRNGLLLMAKGQEITFSALERLRKFAVMNQVKEPILTLVPYLAESEEEEVPGETVET
;
A
#
# COMPACT_ATOMS: atom_id res chain seq x y z
N GLN A 1 -13.51 -18.71 -18.41
CA GLN A 1 -12.24 -17.93 -18.37
C GLN A 1 -12.28 -16.78 -17.36
N ILE A 2 -13.45 -16.17 -17.10
CA ILE A 2 -13.61 -15.12 -16.07
C ILE A 2 -13.17 -15.55 -14.67
N LEU A 3 -13.61 -16.73 -14.23
CA LEU A 3 -13.29 -17.25 -12.89
C LEU A 3 -11.78 -17.49 -12.68
N HIS A 4 -11.07 -17.93 -13.71
CA HIS A 4 -9.63 -18.20 -13.63
C HIS A 4 -8.82 -16.91 -13.43
N SER A 5 -9.22 -15.82 -14.09
CA SER A 5 -8.61 -14.50 -13.91
C SER A 5 -8.81 -13.94 -12.50
N VAL A 6 -10.01 -14.10 -11.94
CA VAL A 6 -10.33 -13.63 -10.58
C VAL A 6 -9.57 -14.44 -9.53
N ILE A 7 -9.50 -15.76 -9.68
CA ILE A 7 -8.77 -16.64 -8.75
C ILE A 7 -7.27 -16.37 -8.78
N GLU A 8 -6.67 -16.12 -9.93
CA GLU A 8 -5.23 -15.81 -10.02
C GLU A 8 -4.89 -14.46 -9.36
N TYR A 9 -5.75 -13.47 -9.55
CA TYR A 9 -5.63 -12.18 -8.89
C TYR A 9 -5.77 -12.31 -7.38
N ASP A 10 -6.83 -13.00 -6.91
CA ASP A 10 -7.11 -13.23 -5.50
C ASP A 10 -6.00 -14.06 -4.83
N MET A 11 -5.50 -15.12 -5.47
CA MET A 11 -4.34 -15.87 -4.99
C MET A 11 -3.10 -14.98 -4.89
N SER A 12 -2.84 -14.11 -5.86
CA SER A 12 -1.68 -13.22 -5.82
C SER A 12 -1.74 -12.24 -4.64
N VAL A 13 -2.93 -11.72 -4.32
CA VAL A 13 -3.16 -10.84 -3.17
C VAL A 13 -3.09 -11.61 -1.85
N VAL A 14 -3.74 -12.77 -1.77
CA VAL A 14 -3.76 -13.63 -0.57
C VAL A 14 -2.37 -14.17 -0.19
N HIS A 15 -1.49 -14.43 -1.16
CA HIS A 15 -0.12 -14.87 -0.91
C HIS A 15 0.86 -13.73 -0.60
N GLY A 16 0.36 -12.51 -0.33
CA GLY A 16 1.17 -11.35 0.04
C GLY A 16 1.91 -10.71 -1.13
N GLY A 17 1.50 -10.99 -2.37
CA GLY A 17 1.93 -10.25 -3.55
C GLY A 17 1.08 -8.99 -3.77
N SER A 18 1.56 -8.09 -4.64
CA SER A 18 0.80 -6.91 -5.03
C SER A 18 -0.18 -7.22 -6.17
N GLY A 19 -1.32 -6.53 -6.21
CA GLY A 19 -2.28 -6.60 -7.32
C GLY A 19 -1.64 -6.25 -8.67
N GLN A 20 -0.69 -5.32 -8.70
CA GLN A 20 0.13 -5.03 -9.89
C GLN A 20 0.94 -6.25 -10.36
N GLY A 21 1.60 -6.96 -9.44
CA GLY A 21 2.37 -8.15 -9.78
C GLY A 21 1.50 -9.25 -10.38
N ALA A 22 0.25 -9.37 -9.93
CA ALA A 22 -0.74 -10.28 -10.51
C ALA A 22 -1.05 -9.90 -11.96
N ILE A 23 -1.34 -8.61 -12.20
CA ILE A 23 -1.69 -8.09 -13.54
C ILE A 23 -0.52 -8.24 -14.52
N GLU A 24 0.72 -7.98 -14.09
CA GLU A 24 1.91 -8.21 -14.95
C GLU A 24 2.04 -9.67 -15.38
N ARG A 25 1.77 -10.62 -14.47
CA ARG A 25 1.79 -12.07 -14.79
C ARG A 25 0.66 -12.44 -15.75
N MET A 26 -0.49 -11.80 -15.62
CA MET A 26 -1.63 -11.99 -16.53
C MET A 26 -1.33 -11.42 -17.92
N LYS A 27 -0.73 -10.22 -18.01
CA LYS A 27 -0.28 -9.61 -19.27
C LYS A 27 0.77 -10.44 -20.00
N LYS A 28 1.66 -11.14 -19.27
CA LYS A 28 2.66 -12.05 -19.84
C LYS A 28 2.08 -13.33 -20.42
N ASN A 29 0.84 -13.69 -20.08
CA ASN A 29 0.17 -14.90 -20.58
C ASN A 29 -1.23 -14.57 -21.15
N PRO A 30 -1.32 -13.77 -22.22
CA PRO A 30 -2.60 -13.25 -22.72
C PRO A 30 -3.54 -14.36 -23.23
N GLU A 31 -3.00 -15.52 -23.62
CA GLU A 31 -3.80 -16.68 -24.09
C GLU A 31 -4.63 -17.35 -22.98
N LYS A 32 -4.28 -17.11 -21.71
CA LYS A 32 -4.93 -17.74 -20.54
C LYS A 32 -6.00 -16.88 -19.87
N TYR A 33 -6.08 -15.60 -20.21
CA TYR A 33 -6.91 -14.63 -19.51
C TYR A 33 -7.73 -13.79 -20.49
N HIS A 34 -8.95 -13.42 -20.08
CA HIS A 34 -9.79 -12.57 -20.92
C HIS A 34 -9.23 -11.14 -20.94
N PRO A 35 -8.98 -10.54 -22.12
CA PRO A 35 -8.35 -9.23 -22.24
C PRO A 35 -9.14 -8.13 -21.50
N ASP A 36 -10.48 -8.13 -21.60
CA ASP A 36 -11.34 -7.15 -20.93
C ASP A 36 -11.26 -7.20 -19.39
N ILE A 37 -10.92 -8.36 -18.82
CA ILE A 37 -10.75 -8.49 -17.37
C ILE A 37 -9.38 -7.95 -16.97
N VAL A 38 -8.35 -8.23 -17.77
CA VAL A 38 -7.00 -7.71 -17.52
C VAL A 38 -6.97 -6.20 -17.68
N SER A 39 -7.72 -5.62 -18.64
CA SER A 39 -7.82 -4.17 -18.79
C SER A 39 -8.55 -3.54 -17.61
N THR A 40 -9.74 -4.04 -17.25
CA THR A 40 -10.50 -3.51 -16.11
C THR A 40 -9.69 -3.60 -14.80
N LEU A 41 -9.00 -4.71 -14.57
CA LEU A 41 -8.11 -4.84 -13.41
C LEU A 41 -6.91 -3.89 -13.48
N THR A 42 -6.37 -3.63 -14.67
CA THR A 42 -5.31 -2.63 -14.87
C THR A 42 -5.81 -1.24 -14.50
N ASP A 43 -7.02 -0.88 -14.93
CA ASP A 43 -7.59 0.46 -14.70
C ASP A 43 -7.99 0.67 -13.23
N MET A 44 -8.32 -0.40 -12.50
CA MET A 44 -8.65 -0.34 -11.08
C MET A 44 -7.43 -0.28 -10.16
N VAL A 45 -6.25 -0.71 -10.64
CA VAL A 45 -5.03 -0.70 -9.83
C VAL A 45 -4.32 0.62 -10.02
N ILE A 46 -4.22 1.40 -8.94
CA ILE A 46 -3.45 2.66 -8.88
C ILE A 46 -2.06 2.39 -9.48
N SER A 47 -1.70 3.16 -10.52
CA SER A 47 -0.42 2.99 -11.20
C SER A 47 0.71 3.30 -10.22
N ARG A 48 1.80 2.55 -10.32
CA ARG A 48 2.99 2.79 -9.49
C ARG A 48 3.62 4.17 -9.78
N GLU A 49 3.29 4.73 -10.95
CA GLU A 49 3.65 6.08 -11.39
C GLU A 49 2.93 7.17 -10.60
N GLU A 50 1.80 6.84 -9.97
CA GLU A 50 1.03 7.71 -9.08
C GLU A 50 1.38 7.44 -7.61
N MET A 51 2.49 6.76 -7.31
CA MET A 51 2.95 6.51 -5.94
C MET A 51 4.21 7.30 -5.65
N GLU A 52 4.22 8.04 -4.55
CA GLU A 52 5.39 8.77 -4.08
C GLU A 52 6.06 7.99 -2.94
N VAL A 53 7.40 7.90 -2.96
CA VAL A 53 8.17 7.37 -1.83
C VAL A 53 8.32 8.48 -0.79
N LYS A 54 7.66 8.33 0.35
CA LYS A 54 7.80 9.22 1.52
C LYS A 54 8.52 8.51 2.66
N SER A 55 9.26 9.29 3.45
CA SER A 55 9.88 8.82 4.69
C SER A 55 8.98 9.22 5.87
N LEU A 56 8.22 8.25 6.39
CA LEU A 56 7.20 8.46 7.41
C LEU A 56 7.60 7.82 8.74
N ARG A 57 7.23 8.44 9.86
CA ARG A 57 7.31 7.80 11.18
C ARG A 57 6.19 6.78 11.32
N ILE A 58 6.34 5.81 12.23
CA ILE A 58 5.31 4.81 12.51
C ILE A 58 3.98 5.45 12.94
N GLY A 59 4.05 6.62 13.58
CA GLY A 59 2.87 7.41 13.93
C GLY A 59 2.04 7.88 12.73
N GLU A 60 2.72 8.17 11.62
CA GLU A 60 2.18 8.73 10.36
C GLU A 60 1.80 7.63 9.36
N LEU A 61 2.15 6.37 9.64
CA LEU A 61 1.74 5.24 8.82
C LEU A 61 0.23 4.99 8.95
N ALA A 62 -0.42 4.82 7.81
CA ALA A 62 -1.79 4.40 7.68
C ALA A 62 -1.90 2.99 7.08
N ALA A 63 -3.07 2.38 7.23
CA ALA A 63 -3.39 1.18 6.47
C ALA A 63 -3.40 1.51 4.96
N GLU A 64 -3.27 0.49 4.11
CA GLU A 64 -3.26 0.59 2.64
C GLU A 64 -1.98 1.20 2.02
N MET A 65 -1.06 1.75 2.82
CA MET A 65 0.27 2.15 2.36
C MET A 65 1.14 0.93 2.04
N ILE A 66 2.12 1.06 1.14
CA ILE A 66 3.04 -0.04 0.81
C ILE A 66 4.45 0.29 1.34
N ILE A 67 5.05 -0.64 2.08
CA ILE A 67 6.41 -0.46 2.58
C ILE A 67 7.44 -0.54 1.45
N ASP A 68 8.38 0.40 1.37
CA ASP A 68 9.47 0.38 0.37
C ASP A 68 10.84 -0.04 0.94
N GLU A 69 10.92 -0.48 2.19
CA GLU A 69 12.13 -1.05 2.80
C GLU A 69 11.83 -2.19 3.79
N ASP A 70 12.81 -3.06 4.07
CA ASP A 70 12.61 -4.10 5.07
C ASP A 70 12.54 -3.50 6.49
N ILE A 71 11.40 -3.67 7.17
CA ILE A 71 11.24 -3.23 8.55
C ILE A 71 11.77 -4.32 9.47
N LEU A 72 12.95 -4.06 10.03
CA LEU A 72 13.63 -4.92 10.99
C LEU A 72 13.50 -4.32 12.40
N THR A 73 13.39 -5.19 13.39
CA THR A 73 13.65 -4.79 14.78
C THR A 73 15.16 -4.64 15.04
N ARG A 74 15.53 -3.99 16.14
CA ARG A 74 16.94 -3.86 16.58
C ARG A 74 17.65 -5.19 16.79
N ASN A 75 16.91 -6.26 17.09
CA ASN A 75 17.49 -7.60 17.23
C ASN A 75 17.58 -8.37 15.89
N GLY A 76 17.22 -7.73 14.77
CA GLY A 76 17.30 -8.29 13.42
C GLY A 76 16.07 -9.07 12.98
N LEU A 77 15.00 -9.14 13.78
CA LEU A 77 13.75 -9.80 13.36
C LEU A 77 13.01 -8.95 12.33
N LEU A 78 12.67 -9.56 11.18
CA LEU A 78 11.83 -8.96 10.13
C LEU A 78 10.37 -8.88 10.59
N LEU A 79 9.87 -7.65 10.70
CA LEU A 79 8.47 -7.36 10.99
C LEU A 79 7.64 -7.30 9.72
N MET A 80 8.20 -6.71 8.67
CA MET A 80 7.56 -6.57 7.36
C MET A 80 8.61 -6.45 6.28
N ALA A 81 8.41 -7.13 5.16
CA ALA A 81 9.28 -7.04 4.00
C ALA A 81 8.92 -5.85 3.11
N LYS A 82 9.90 -5.35 2.36
CA LYS A 82 9.69 -4.42 1.26
C LYS A 82 8.63 -4.97 0.29
N GLY A 83 7.69 -4.11 -0.11
CA GLY A 83 6.62 -4.39 -1.06
C GLY A 83 5.33 -4.91 -0.44
N GLN A 84 5.28 -5.07 0.89
CA GLN A 84 4.04 -5.45 1.59
C GLN A 84 3.16 -4.23 1.89
N GLU A 85 1.86 -4.43 1.78
CA GLU A 85 0.84 -3.47 2.20
C GLU A 85 0.70 -3.46 3.73
N ILE A 86 0.56 -2.26 4.31
CA ILE A 86 0.27 -2.07 5.71
C ILE A 86 -1.21 -2.40 5.93
N THR A 87 -1.47 -3.54 6.56
CA THR A 87 -2.80 -3.87 7.09
C THR A 87 -3.00 -3.25 8.47
N PHE A 88 -4.25 -3.07 8.91
CA PHE A 88 -4.56 -2.58 10.27
C PHE A 88 -3.87 -3.39 11.37
N SER A 89 -3.83 -4.72 11.24
CA SER A 89 -3.17 -5.59 12.21
C SER A 89 -1.65 -5.42 12.21
N ALA A 90 -1.05 -5.20 11.04
CA ALA A 90 0.37 -4.91 10.91
C ALA A 90 0.71 -3.52 11.47
N LEU A 91 -0.13 -2.51 11.26
CA LEU A 91 0.03 -1.17 11.81
C LEU A 91 0.01 -1.18 13.35
N GLU A 92 -0.95 -1.88 13.95
CA GLU A 92 -1.02 -2.06 15.40
C GLU A 92 0.22 -2.74 15.97
N ARG A 93 0.73 -3.75 15.25
CA ARG A 93 1.97 -4.42 15.61
C ARG A 93 3.17 -3.47 15.53
N LEU A 94 3.31 -2.72 14.45
CA LEU A 94 4.38 -1.72 14.28
C LEU A 94 4.35 -0.68 15.40
N ARG A 95 3.17 -0.14 15.72
CA ARG A 95 2.98 0.82 16.83
C ARG A 95 3.45 0.25 18.17
N LYS A 96 3.16 -1.02 18.47
CA LYS A 96 3.66 -1.69 19.68
C LYS A 96 5.17 -1.79 19.71
N PHE A 97 5.82 -2.15 18.60
CA PHE A 97 7.28 -2.23 18.54
C PHE A 97 7.96 -0.86 18.55
N ALA A 98 7.30 0.17 18.03
CA ALA A 98 7.75 1.56 18.10
C ALA A 98 7.81 2.06 19.55
N VAL A 99 6.76 1.80 20.34
CA VAL A 99 6.71 2.15 21.78
C VAL A 99 7.82 1.45 22.56
N MET A 100 8.20 0.23 22.16
CA MET A 100 9.32 -0.51 22.78
C MET A 100 10.71 -0.07 22.28
N ASN A 101 10.80 0.98 21.45
CA ASN A 101 12.03 1.46 20.83
C ASN A 101 12.77 0.38 20.02
N GLN A 102 12.05 -0.61 19.53
CA GLN A 102 12.62 -1.77 18.85
C GLN A 102 12.68 -1.64 17.33
N VAL A 103 12.09 -0.61 16.72
CA VAL A 103 12.12 -0.38 15.26
C VAL A 103 13.00 0.81 14.93
N LYS A 104 13.64 0.79 13.76
CA LYS A 104 14.36 1.94 13.22
C LYS A 104 13.39 2.84 12.46
N GLU A 105 13.34 4.10 12.84
CA GLU A 105 12.54 5.14 12.18
C GLU A 105 13.48 6.21 11.59
N PRO A 106 13.07 6.95 10.54
CA PRO A 106 11.81 6.84 9.79
C PRO A 106 11.79 5.66 8.78
N ILE A 107 10.60 5.33 8.25
CA ILE A 107 10.36 4.20 7.33
C ILE A 107 9.98 4.74 5.94
N LEU A 108 10.63 4.21 4.90
CA LEU A 108 10.32 4.46 3.50
C LEU A 108 9.03 3.73 3.11
N THR A 109 8.07 4.51 2.65
CA THR A 109 6.73 4.04 2.28
C THR A 109 6.31 4.63 0.94
N LEU A 110 5.70 3.80 0.11
CA LEU A 110 4.95 4.23 -1.06
C LEU A 110 3.56 4.65 -0.59
N VAL A 111 3.26 5.92 -0.77
CA VAL A 111 1.93 6.47 -0.58
C VAL A 111 1.28 6.66 -1.94
N PRO A 112 -0.01 6.30 -2.12
CA PRO A 112 -0.73 6.76 -3.29
C PRO A 112 -0.73 8.29 -3.28
N TYR A 113 -0.51 8.89 -4.44
CA TYR A 113 -0.72 10.31 -4.70
C TYR A 113 -2.22 10.58 -4.65
N LEU A 114 -2.81 10.48 -3.45
CA LEU A 114 -3.94 11.31 -3.12
C LEU A 114 -3.33 12.67 -2.87
N ALA A 115 -3.63 13.61 -3.77
CA ALA A 115 -3.50 15.03 -3.44
C ALA A 115 -4.30 15.26 -2.15
N GLU A 116 -3.64 15.14 -1.00
CA GLU A 116 -4.23 15.53 0.26
C GLU A 116 -4.37 17.05 0.22
N SER A 117 -5.62 17.44 -0.06
CA SER A 117 -6.29 18.70 0.27
C SER A 117 -5.66 19.99 -0.24
N GLU A 118 -6.36 20.63 -1.20
CA GLU A 118 -6.73 22.01 -0.92
C GLU A 118 -7.50 21.96 0.41
N GLU A 119 -6.81 22.28 1.50
CA GLU A 119 -7.45 22.75 2.71
C GLU A 119 -8.29 23.95 2.26
N GLU A 120 -9.59 23.73 2.06
CA GLU A 120 -10.54 24.83 1.98
C GLU A 120 -10.48 25.47 3.38
N GLU A 121 -9.66 26.51 3.49
CA GLU A 121 -9.70 27.46 4.60
C GLU A 121 -11.17 27.85 4.76
N VAL A 122 -11.86 27.27 5.74
CA VAL A 122 -13.10 27.85 6.25
C VAL A 122 -12.72 29.24 6.75
N PRO A 123 -13.13 30.32 6.07
CA PRO A 123 -12.79 31.66 6.53
C PRO A 123 -13.48 31.82 7.87
N GLY A 124 -12.69 32.16 8.89
CA GLY A 124 -13.15 32.31 10.25
C GLY A 124 -14.44 33.12 10.32
N GLU A 125 -15.50 32.47 10.79
CA GLU A 125 -16.71 33.15 11.23
C GLU A 125 -16.31 33.92 12.50
N THR A 126 -15.85 35.14 12.27
CA THR A 126 -15.55 36.12 13.31
C THR A 126 -16.88 36.56 13.89
N VAL A 127 -16.98 36.40 15.21
CA VAL A 127 -18.07 36.87 16.08
C VAL A 127 -18.21 38.40 16.00
N GLU A 128 -19.40 38.89 16.36
CA GLU A 128 -19.86 40.29 16.53
C GLU A 128 -20.59 40.87 15.31
N THR A 129 -21.89 41.15 15.38
CA THR A 129 -22.55 42.06 16.36
C THR A 129 -24.03 41.73 16.57
#